data_AF-D6TG97-F1
#
_entry.id   AF-D6TG97-F1
#
_cell.length_a   1.000
_cell.length_b   1.000
_cell.length_c   1.000
_cell.angle_alpha   90.00
_cell.angle_beta   90.00
_cell.angle_gamma   90.00
#
_symmetry.space_group_name_H-M   'P 1'
#
loop_
_entity.id
_entity.type
_entity.pdbx_description
1 polymer ?
#
loop_
_entity_poly.entity_id
_entity_poly.type
_entity_poly.pdbx_seq_one_letter_code
_entity_poly.pdbx_strand_id
1 'polypeptide(L)'
;MKYLLLSAFLCLMLLCPCSYLYALILPLSSPPVAKHAPLTSSPTSTPTPTSTPMPTVLPMPSGNLPGWYKRESPLWSGYTASKRGVVGVRAQWIEPEVSGGPGSNVYIWIGVGGLAQTQNELVQIGTLAYTDSSGNTSHRVWYETVPQLSQLTEMLVSPGDTIFAVMELDPGSNQHWNLSLRDVTQNTTFATRIDYPSSQIFADFIVEDPHLNSTELSAPLYPFQRFTSVSFTGAQVHYADGWHSIGALPMLQISMLQKGKMVAYPKDIALPDSFSVIHTSS
;
A
#
# COMPACT_ATOMS: atom_id res chain seq x y z
N MET A 1 -6.59 -47.70 -7.16
CA MET A 1 -5.29 -48.35 -6.85
C MET A 1 -4.28 -47.24 -6.60
N LYS A 2 -4.22 -46.68 -5.39
CA LYS A 2 -3.25 -47.00 -4.32
C LYS A 2 -1.82 -47.18 -4.84
N TYR A 3 -0.98 -46.14 -4.73
CA TYR A 3 0.38 -46.27 -4.21
C TYR A 3 0.71 -45.07 -3.32
N LEU A 4 0.94 -45.43 -2.05
CA LEU A 4 1.42 -44.65 -0.93
C LEU A 4 2.94 -44.84 -0.91
N LEU A 5 3.74 -43.78 -0.78
CA LEU A 5 5.16 -43.93 -0.41
C LEU A 5 5.59 -42.77 0.49
N LEU A 6 5.73 -43.14 1.76
CA LEU A 6 6.39 -42.44 2.86
C LEU A 6 7.91 -42.50 2.64
N SER A 7 8.64 -41.41 2.84
CA SER A 7 10.01 -41.42 3.38
C SER A 7 10.22 -40.09 4.13
N ALA A 8 10.27 -40.10 5.47
CA ALA A 8 11.38 -40.49 6.34
C ALA A 8 12.50 -39.43 6.40
N PHE A 9 12.42 -38.67 7.50
CA PHE A 9 13.46 -37.90 8.20
C PHE A 9 14.92 -38.24 7.86
N LEU A 10 15.72 -37.20 7.63
CA LEU A 10 17.11 -37.19 8.09
C LEU A 10 17.52 -35.77 8.52
N CYS A 11 17.51 -35.54 9.83
CA CYS A 11 18.07 -34.38 10.49
C CYS A 11 19.59 -34.58 10.56
N LEU A 12 20.36 -33.72 9.89
CA LEU A 12 21.82 -33.71 9.99
C LEU A 12 22.26 -32.43 10.72
N MET A 13 22.44 -32.57 12.04
CA MET A 13 23.14 -31.63 12.89
C MET A 13 24.63 -31.64 12.55
N LEU A 14 25.16 -30.51 12.08
CA LEU A 14 26.60 -30.27 11.93
C LEU A 14 27.03 -29.18 12.92
N LEU A 15 27.69 -29.64 13.99
CA LEU A 15 28.47 -28.86 14.95
C LEU A 15 29.89 -28.65 14.39
N CYS A 16 30.42 -27.41 14.39
CA CYS A 16 31.83 -27.06 14.64
C CYS A 16 32.09 -25.53 14.51
N PRO A 17 33.20 -24.96 15.01
CA PRO A 17 33.33 -24.53 16.40
C PRO A 17 33.68 -23.03 16.58
N CYS A 18 33.53 -22.59 17.83
CA CYS A 18 33.87 -21.27 18.36
C CYS A 18 35.36 -20.93 18.18
N SER A 19 35.66 -19.76 17.60
CA SER A 19 37.02 -19.19 17.58
C SER A 19 37.08 -17.98 18.52
N TYR A 20 37.79 -18.15 19.64
CA TYR A 20 38.11 -17.08 20.58
C TYR A 20 39.19 -16.17 19.99
N LEU A 21 38.90 -14.87 19.87
CA LEU A 21 39.90 -13.86 19.56
C LEU A 21 40.28 -13.11 20.85
N TYR A 22 41.52 -13.30 21.30
CA TYR A 22 42.12 -12.52 22.38
C TYR A 22 42.43 -11.11 21.87
N ALA A 23 41.81 -10.08 22.47
CA ALA A 23 42.18 -8.69 22.25
C ALA A 23 43.30 -8.28 23.22
N LEU A 24 44.47 -7.95 22.67
CA LEU A 24 45.59 -7.35 23.39
C LEU A 24 45.32 -5.85 23.59
N ILE A 25 45.18 -5.39 24.83
CA ILE A 25 45.03 -3.97 25.16
C ILE A 25 46.44 -3.39 25.38
N LEU A 26 46.85 -2.46 24.51
CA LEU A 26 48.02 -1.60 24.73
C LEU A 26 47.57 -0.24 25.30
N PRO A 27 48.29 0.35 26.27
CA PRO A 27 47.94 1.65 26.83
C PRO A 27 48.27 2.78 25.84
N LEU A 28 47.29 3.66 25.58
CA LEU A 28 47.50 4.91 24.84
C LEU A 28 48.35 5.88 25.67
N SER A 29 49.43 6.37 25.08
CA SER A 29 50.17 7.54 25.56
C SER A 29 49.54 8.80 24.96
N SER A 30 49.23 9.79 25.81
CA SER A 30 48.68 11.09 25.40
C SER A 30 49.78 12.01 24.87
N PRO A 31 49.56 12.73 23.75
CA PRO A 31 50.52 13.73 23.26
C PRO A 31 50.43 15.04 24.05
N PRO A 32 51.50 15.88 24.01
CA PRO A 32 51.60 17.09 24.83
C PRO A 32 50.69 18.22 24.31
N VAL A 33 50.11 18.97 25.26
CA VAL A 33 49.27 20.14 25.03
C VAL A 33 50.09 21.29 24.43
N ALA A 34 49.80 21.67 23.19
CA ALA A 34 50.34 22.86 22.56
C ALA A 34 49.59 24.12 23.05
N LYS A 35 50.35 25.12 23.54
CA LYS A 35 49.85 26.46 23.89
C LYS A 35 49.32 27.14 22.63
N HIS A 36 48.04 27.50 22.62
CA HIS A 36 47.40 28.20 21.50
C HIS A 36 47.75 29.70 21.53
N ALA A 37 48.13 30.24 20.38
CA ALA A 37 48.23 31.68 20.13
C ALA A 37 46.84 32.31 20.01
N PRO A 38 46.66 33.63 20.24
CA PRO A 38 45.36 34.27 20.12
C PRO A 38 44.95 34.33 18.64
N LEU A 39 43.81 33.73 18.31
CA LEU A 39 43.18 33.84 16.99
C LEU A 39 42.49 35.21 16.88
N THR A 40 42.95 36.04 15.94
CA THR A 40 42.24 37.21 15.46
C THR A 40 40.99 36.76 14.69
N SER A 41 39.80 37.12 15.16
CA SER A 41 38.53 36.82 14.51
C SER A 41 38.28 37.76 13.32
N SER A 42 38.40 37.24 12.11
CA SER A 42 37.79 37.85 10.92
C SER A 42 36.28 37.56 10.93
N PRO A 43 35.40 38.51 10.57
CA PRO A 43 33.98 38.24 10.48
C PRO A 43 33.71 37.28 9.31
N THR A 44 33.39 36.03 9.61
CA THR A 44 32.84 35.08 8.65
C THR A 44 31.43 35.53 8.28
N SER A 45 31.22 35.83 7.00
CA SER A 45 29.88 36.05 6.45
C SER A 45 29.06 34.77 6.60
N THR A 46 28.02 34.82 7.43
CA THR A 46 26.99 33.77 7.51
C THR A 46 26.40 33.55 6.13
N PRO A 47 26.39 32.33 5.56
CA PRO A 47 25.63 32.06 4.35
C PRO A 47 24.15 32.24 4.67
N THR A 48 23.51 33.18 3.99
CA THR A 48 22.05 33.34 3.96
C THR A 48 21.41 32.01 3.60
N PRO A 49 20.33 31.55 4.28
CA PRO A 49 19.62 30.36 3.85
C PRO A 49 19.13 30.57 2.42
N THR A 50 19.68 29.80 1.48
CA THR A 50 19.15 29.70 0.13
C THR A 50 17.75 29.12 0.26
N SER A 51 16.72 29.95 0.09
CA SER A 51 15.35 29.48 -0.06
C SER A 51 15.32 28.61 -1.32
N THR A 52 15.21 27.30 -1.15
CA THR A 52 14.85 26.40 -2.25
C THR A 52 13.58 26.97 -2.87
N PRO A 53 13.53 27.28 -4.17
CA PRO A 53 12.29 27.74 -4.77
C PRO A 53 11.25 26.65 -4.54
N MET A 54 10.13 27.04 -3.94
CA MET A 54 8.95 26.18 -3.82
C MET A 54 8.64 25.66 -5.24
N PRO A 55 8.41 24.34 -5.43
CA PRO A 55 8.08 23.82 -6.75
C PRO A 55 6.91 24.63 -7.29
N THR A 56 7.10 25.18 -8.49
CA THR A 56 6.08 25.95 -9.19
C THR A 56 4.86 25.07 -9.33
N VAL A 57 3.81 25.37 -8.54
CA VAL A 57 2.51 24.73 -8.68
C VAL A 57 2.02 25.08 -10.08
N LEU A 58 2.01 24.10 -10.98
CA LEU A 58 1.46 24.27 -12.31
C LEU A 58 -0.02 24.67 -12.16
N PRO A 59 -0.48 25.72 -12.85
CA PRO A 59 -1.88 26.14 -12.76
C PRO A 59 -2.79 24.99 -13.23
N MET A 60 -3.78 24.66 -12.41
CA MET A 60 -4.78 23.64 -12.71
C MET A 60 -5.52 23.97 -14.02
N PRO A 61 -5.82 22.99 -14.87
CA PRO A 61 -6.72 23.18 -15.99
C PRO A 61 -8.10 23.60 -15.45
N SER A 62 -8.62 24.73 -15.92
CA SER A 62 -9.97 25.17 -15.59
C SER A 62 -10.97 24.55 -16.56
N GLY A 63 -11.67 23.51 -16.09
CA GLY A 63 -12.76 22.77 -16.76
C GLY A 63 -13.16 21.55 -15.91
N ASN A 64 -14.47 21.24 -15.78
CA ASN A 64 -15.00 20.21 -14.87
C ASN A 64 -14.32 18.84 -15.02
N LEU A 65 -13.83 18.19 -13.95
CA LEU A 65 -13.42 16.78 -14.06
C LEU A 65 -13.67 15.94 -12.79
N PRO A 66 -14.59 14.97 -12.86
CA PRO A 66 -14.55 13.79 -12.02
C PRO A 66 -14.11 12.57 -12.80
N GLY A 67 -12.96 11.98 -12.41
CA GLY A 67 -12.41 10.84 -13.13
C GLY A 67 -12.10 11.22 -14.57
N TRP A 68 -10.89 11.74 -14.78
CA TRP A 68 -10.37 12.14 -16.09
C TRP A 68 -10.68 11.13 -17.20
N TYR A 69 -10.79 9.86 -16.80
CA TYR A 69 -11.37 8.78 -17.60
C TYR A 69 -12.33 7.95 -16.74
N LYS A 70 -13.27 7.24 -17.37
CA LYS A 70 -14.17 6.29 -16.70
C LYS A 70 -14.00 4.88 -17.28
N ARG A 71 -14.07 3.86 -16.43
CA ARG A 71 -14.04 2.44 -16.77
C ARG A 71 -14.99 1.67 -15.85
N GLU A 72 -15.48 0.55 -16.35
CA GLU A 72 -16.23 -0.43 -15.58
C GLU A 72 -15.34 -1.64 -15.27
N SER A 73 -15.53 -2.24 -14.10
CA SER A 73 -14.85 -3.46 -13.67
C SER A 73 -15.86 -4.40 -13.01
N PRO A 74 -15.74 -5.73 -13.15
CA PRO A 74 -16.59 -6.64 -12.39
C PRO A 74 -16.20 -6.71 -10.89
N LEU A 75 -15.01 -6.25 -10.54
CA LEU A 75 -14.37 -6.51 -9.24
C LEU A 75 -14.03 -5.26 -8.47
N TRP A 76 -13.69 -4.17 -9.15
CA TRP A 76 -13.06 -3.01 -8.54
C TRP A 76 -13.94 -1.78 -8.60
N SER A 77 -13.90 -0.98 -7.54
CA SER A 77 -14.49 0.35 -7.47
C SER A 77 -13.50 1.31 -6.84
N GLY A 78 -13.19 2.43 -7.50
CA GLY A 78 -12.21 3.38 -6.98
C GLY A 78 -11.47 4.14 -8.09
N TYR A 79 -10.22 4.50 -7.83
CA TYR A 79 -9.40 5.28 -8.76
C TYR A 79 -8.05 4.64 -9.02
N THR A 80 -7.53 4.83 -10.23
CA THR A 80 -6.16 4.45 -10.61
C THR A 80 -5.46 5.57 -11.37
N ALA A 81 -4.18 5.82 -11.05
CA ALA A 81 -3.33 6.75 -11.81
C ALA A 81 -2.58 5.99 -12.90
N SER A 82 -2.90 6.24 -14.17
CA SER A 82 -2.36 5.49 -15.32
C SER A 82 -0.98 5.96 -15.82
N LYS A 83 -0.30 6.84 -15.06
CA LYS A 83 1.03 7.37 -15.40
C LYS A 83 2.12 6.44 -14.87
N ARG A 84 3.16 6.20 -15.69
CA ARG A 84 4.38 5.43 -15.32
C ARG A 84 5.28 6.18 -14.33
N GLY A 85 6.19 5.44 -13.70
CA GLY A 85 7.19 5.96 -12.77
C GLY A 85 6.68 6.08 -11.34
N VAL A 86 5.62 5.33 -11.00
CA VAL A 86 5.10 5.24 -9.63
C VAL A 86 6.16 4.60 -8.75
N VAL A 87 6.64 5.35 -7.77
CA VAL A 87 7.57 4.88 -6.74
C VAL A 87 6.93 4.80 -5.37
N GLY A 88 5.65 5.16 -5.26
CA GLY A 88 4.90 5.01 -4.04
C GLY A 88 3.44 5.41 -4.16
N VAL A 89 2.64 4.95 -3.21
CA VAL A 89 1.22 5.23 -3.09
C VAL A 89 0.86 5.28 -1.61
N ARG A 90 -0.02 6.19 -1.22
CA ARG A 90 -0.52 6.28 0.16
C ARG A 90 -1.92 6.82 0.22
N ALA A 91 -2.69 6.36 1.21
CA ALA A 91 -3.98 6.92 1.55
C ALA A 91 -4.36 6.60 2.99
N GLN A 92 -5.37 7.30 3.47
CA GLN A 92 -6.13 6.93 4.65
C GLN A 92 -7.54 6.51 4.25
N TRP A 93 -8.13 5.58 5.00
CA TRP A 93 -9.57 5.34 4.95
C TRP A 93 -10.14 5.07 6.34
N ILE A 94 -11.44 5.22 6.47
CA ILE A 94 -12.18 4.72 7.62
C ILE A 94 -12.61 3.29 7.31
N GLU A 95 -12.24 2.35 8.18
CA GLU A 95 -12.65 0.95 8.03
C GLU A 95 -14.19 0.86 8.07
N PRO A 96 -14.84 0.30 7.04
CA PRO A 96 -16.28 0.37 6.94
C PRO A 96 -16.98 -0.58 7.90
N GLU A 97 -18.14 -0.17 8.40
CA GLU A 97 -19.16 -1.12 8.84
C GLU A 97 -19.66 -1.91 7.64
N VAL A 98 -19.68 -3.25 7.76
CA VAL A 98 -20.11 -4.15 6.70
C VAL A 98 -21.25 -5.07 7.15
N SER A 99 -22.04 -5.53 6.20
CA SER A 99 -23.07 -6.52 6.42
C SER A 99 -23.16 -7.50 5.25
N GLY A 100 -23.30 -8.78 5.58
CA GLY A 100 -23.30 -9.84 4.59
C GLY A 100 -23.64 -11.19 5.22
N GLY A 101 -23.92 -12.17 4.37
CA GLY A 101 -24.13 -13.54 4.81
C GLY A 101 -22.80 -14.28 5.04
N PRO A 102 -22.86 -15.51 5.58
CA PRO A 102 -21.69 -16.37 5.70
C PRO A 102 -20.88 -16.49 4.41
N GLY A 103 -19.56 -16.35 4.53
CA GLY A 103 -18.61 -16.39 3.42
C GLY A 103 -18.45 -15.08 2.65
N SER A 104 -19.18 -14.01 3.01
CA SER A 104 -19.07 -12.75 2.30
C SER A 104 -17.78 -11.99 2.61
N ASN A 105 -17.20 -11.33 1.60
CA ASN A 105 -15.94 -10.60 1.69
C ASN A 105 -16.01 -9.21 1.02
N VAL A 106 -15.18 -8.27 1.49
CA VAL A 106 -14.81 -7.02 0.79
C VAL A 106 -13.40 -6.64 1.17
N TYR A 107 -12.63 -6.16 0.19
CA TYR A 107 -11.23 -5.78 0.35
C TYR A 107 -11.10 -4.28 0.07
N ILE A 108 -10.33 -3.56 0.88
CA ILE A 108 -10.05 -2.12 0.74
C ILE A 108 -8.54 -1.94 0.72
N TRP A 109 -7.98 -1.35 -0.32
CA TRP A 109 -6.54 -1.36 -0.51
C TRP A 109 -5.99 -0.21 -1.34
N ILE A 110 -4.67 -0.04 -1.21
CA ILE A 110 -3.83 0.70 -2.15
C ILE A 110 -2.86 -0.27 -2.82
N GLY A 111 -2.47 0.04 -4.06
CA GLY A 111 -1.62 -0.87 -4.82
C GLY A 111 -0.93 -0.22 -6.00
N VAL A 112 -0.04 -0.99 -6.63
CA VAL A 112 0.63 -0.61 -7.88
C VAL A 112 0.58 -1.77 -8.87
N GLY A 113 -0.06 -1.55 -10.02
CA GLY A 113 -0.13 -2.49 -11.14
C GLY A 113 -1.53 -3.05 -11.42
N GLY A 114 -1.64 -4.36 -11.65
CA GLY A 114 -2.91 -5.09 -11.73
C GLY A 114 -3.85 -4.83 -12.93
N LEU A 115 -3.61 -3.76 -13.72
CA LEU A 115 -4.45 -3.41 -14.87
C LEU A 115 -3.77 -3.65 -16.22
N ALA A 116 -4.58 -3.92 -17.24
CA ALA A 116 -4.13 -4.11 -18.62
C ALA A 116 -3.01 -5.16 -18.72
N GLN A 117 -1.80 -4.80 -19.17
CA GLN A 117 -0.70 -5.73 -19.35
C GLN A 117 0.02 -6.10 -18.04
N THR A 118 -0.32 -5.46 -16.92
CA THR A 118 0.33 -5.66 -15.61
C THR A 118 -0.52 -6.51 -14.66
N GLN A 119 -1.42 -7.35 -15.18
CA GLN A 119 -2.32 -8.19 -14.38
C GLN A 119 -1.57 -9.12 -13.41
N ASN A 120 -0.37 -9.57 -13.79
CA ASN A 120 0.50 -10.40 -12.94
C ASN A 120 1.59 -9.59 -12.22
N GLU A 121 1.43 -8.28 -12.16
CA GLU A 121 2.38 -7.32 -11.58
C GLU A 121 1.65 -6.38 -10.60
N LEU A 122 0.78 -6.93 -9.75
CA LEU A 122 0.07 -6.20 -8.71
C LEU A 122 0.69 -6.46 -7.34
N VAL A 123 1.19 -5.39 -6.73
CA VAL A 123 1.56 -5.36 -5.32
C VAL A 123 0.56 -4.48 -4.57
N GLN A 124 0.10 -4.94 -3.42
CA GLN A 124 -0.97 -4.26 -2.68
C GLN A 124 -0.94 -4.55 -1.17
N ILE A 125 -1.49 -3.60 -0.41
CA ILE A 125 -1.73 -3.72 1.03
C ILE A 125 -3.07 -3.10 1.38
N GLY A 126 -3.78 -3.70 2.32
CA GLY A 126 -5.10 -3.25 2.68
C GLY A 126 -5.68 -3.90 3.91
N THR A 127 -6.97 -3.64 4.10
CA THR A 127 -7.82 -4.34 5.04
C THR A 127 -8.84 -5.17 4.28
N LEU A 128 -9.33 -6.21 4.93
CA LEU A 128 -10.49 -6.96 4.45
C LEU A 128 -11.47 -7.12 5.59
N ALA A 129 -12.74 -7.30 5.23
CA ALA A 129 -13.78 -7.77 6.12
C ALA A 129 -14.34 -9.09 5.58
N TYR A 130 -14.42 -10.11 6.44
CA TYR A 130 -15.01 -11.40 6.08
C TYR A 130 -16.02 -11.85 7.14
N THR A 131 -17.12 -12.44 6.69
CA THR A 131 -18.11 -13.09 7.57
C THR A 131 -17.90 -14.60 7.55
N ASP A 132 -17.65 -15.19 8.72
CA ASP A 132 -17.43 -16.62 8.86
C ASP A 132 -18.71 -17.46 8.65
N SER A 133 -18.57 -18.79 8.71
CA SER A 133 -19.70 -19.72 8.56
C SER A 133 -20.76 -19.60 9.66
N SER A 134 -20.40 -19.01 10.81
CA SER A 134 -21.28 -18.78 11.95
C SER A 134 -21.96 -17.41 11.91
N GLY A 135 -21.63 -16.57 10.92
CA GLY A 135 -22.17 -15.22 10.77
C GLY A 135 -21.38 -14.14 11.52
N ASN A 136 -20.20 -14.45 12.07
CA ASN A 136 -19.36 -13.43 12.71
C ASN A 136 -18.50 -12.74 11.68
N THR A 137 -18.53 -11.41 11.66
CA THR A 137 -17.67 -10.60 10.80
C THR A 137 -16.37 -10.25 11.53
N SER A 138 -15.23 -10.36 10.83
CA SER A 138 -13.91 -9.96 11.31
C SER A 138 -13.19 -9.12 10.28
N HIS A 139 -12.43 -8.13 10.73
CA HIS A 139 -11.62 -7.26 9.89
C HIS A 139 -10.13 -7.46 10.18
N ARG A 140 -9.31 -7.55 9.13
CA ARG A 140 -7.88 -7.84 9.25
C ARG A 140 -7.06 -7.13 8.19
N VAL A 141 -5.80 -6.88 8.52
CA VAL A 141 -4.79 -6.41 7.57
C VAL A 141 -4.25 -7.56 6.74
N TRP A 142 -4.03 -7.31 5.46
CA TRP A 142 -3.44 -8.25 4.50
C TRP A 142 -2.52 -7.51 3.52
N TYR A 143 -1.66 -8.26 2.83
CA TYR A 143 -0.92 -7.79 1.68
C TYR A 143 -0.85 -8.89 0.60
N GLU A 144 -0.58 -8.51 -0.64
CA GLU A 144 -0.49 -9.46 -1.75
C GLU A 144 0.49 -9.02 -2.83
N THR A 145 1.04 -10.03 -3.52
CA THR A 145 1.85 -9.90 -4.73
C THR A 145 1.35 -10.91 -5.76
N VAL A 146 0.53 -10.47 -6.71
CA VAL A 146 -0.09 -11.36 -7.71
C VAL A 146 1.01 -12.03 -8.58
N PRO A 147 0.96 -13.33 -8.90
CA PRO A 147 -0.15 -14.27 -8.72
C PRO A 147 -0.16 -15.03 -7.40
N GLN A 148 0.65 -14.65 -6.41
CA GLN A 148 0.50 -15.23 -5.08
C GLN A 148 -0.81 -14.73 -4.46
N LEU A 149 -1.46 -15.62 -3.71
CA LEU A 149 -2.65 -15.27 -2.96
C LEU A 149 -2.33 -14.33 -1.80
N SER A 150 -3.34 -13.56 -1.41
CA SER A 150 -3.33 -12.63 -0.28
C SER A 150 -2.83 -13.31 1.00
N GLN A 151 -1.92 -12.63 1.68
CA GLN A 151 -1.35 -13.06 2.96
C GLN A 151 -2.01 -12.27 4.09
N LEU A 152 -2.80 -12.99 4.91
CA LEU A 152 -3.43 -12.40 6.08
C LEU A 152 -2.42 -12.23 7.21
N THR A 153 -2.49 -11.09 7.88
CA THR A 153 -1.69 -10.83 9.07
C THR A 153 -2.49 -11.13 10.34
N GLU A 154 -1.80 -11.15 11.49
CA GLU A 154 -2.44 -11.24 12.80
C GLU A 154 -3.02 -9.89 13.27
N MET A 155 -2.74 -8.79 12.57
CA MET A 155 -3.23 -7.47 12.93
C MET A 155 -4.72 -7.34 12.60
N LEU A 156 -5.51 -7.20 13.65
CA LEU A 156 -6.93 -6.89 13.58
C LEU A 156 -7.14 -5.38 13.44
N VAL A 157 -8.23 -5.03 12.77
CA VAL A 157 -8.80 -3.67 12.76
C VAL A 157 -10.29 -3.79 13.08
N SER A 158 -10.97 -2.68 13.31
CA SER A 158 -12.40 -2.63 13.61
C SER A 158 -13.11 -1.59 12.76
N PRO A 159 -14.41 -1.78 12.46
CA PRO A 159 -15.22 -0.73 11.85
C PRO A 159 -15.09 0.61 12.59
N GLY A 160 -14.96 1.69 11.84
CA GLY A 160 -14.76 3.04 12.37
C GLY A 160 -13.30 3.43 12.61
N ASP A 161 -12.35 2.48 12.55
CA ASP A 161 -10.94 2.81 12.70
C ASP A 161 -10.42 3.64 11.51
N THR A 162 -9.61 4.65 11.82
CA THR A 162 -8.80 5.36 10.82
C THR A 162 -7.56 4.53 10.46
N ILE A 163 -7.52 4.06 9.23
CA ILE A 163 -6.41 3.31 8.66
C ILE A 163 -5.55 4.23 7.82
N PHE A 164 -4.23 4.12 7.94
CA PHE A 164 -3.25 4.75 7.05
C PHE A 164 -2.38 3.68 6.41
N ALA A 165 -2.36 3.62 5.09
CA ALA A 165 -1.47 2.74 4.35
C ALA A 165 -0.51 3.53 3.46
N VAL A 166 0.70 3.02 3.33
CA VAL A 166 1.74 3.55 2.45
C VAL A 166 2.56 2.40 1.87
N MET A 167 2.87 2.53 0.59
CA MET A 167 3.81 1.66 -0.13
C MET A 167 4.84 2.53 -0.83
N GLU A 168 6.12 2.20 -0.70
CA GLU A 168 7.20 2.91 -1.38
C GLU A 168 8.26 1.94 -1.89
N LEU A 169 8.74 2.19 -3.11
CA LEU A 169 9.96 1.56 -3.62
C LEU A 169 11.17 2.11 -2.89
N ASP A 170 12.11 1.25 -2.57
CA ASP A 170 13.41 1.71 -2.11
C ASP A 170 14.06 2.63 -3.15
N PRO A 171 14.78 3.69 -2.71
CA PRO A 171 15.47 4.58 -3.62
C PRO A 171 16.38 3.82 -4.61
N GLY A 172 16.13 4.02 -5.91
CA GLY A 172 16.89 3.38 -7.00
C GLY A 172 16.51 1.92 -7.27
N SER A 173 15.54 1.36 -6.56
CA SER A 173 15.00 0.02 -6.83
C SER A 173 13.83 0.07 -7.82
N ASN A 174 13.63 -1.04 -8.53
CA ASN A 174 12.42 -1.33 -9.30
C ASN A 174 11.65 -2.54 -8.78
N GLN A 175 12.07 -3.11 -7.65
CA GLN A 175 11.58 -4.40 -7.15
C GLN A 175 11.35 -4.43 -5.64
N HIS A 176 12.02 -3.57 -4.85
CA HIS A 176 11.98 -3.66 -3.39
C HIS A 176 10.94 -2.68 -2.85
N TRP A 177 9.78 -3.21 -2.46
CA TRP A 177 8.68 -2.41 -1.93
C TRP A 177 8.62 -2.52 -0.41
N ASN A 178 8.57 -1.38 0.26
CA ASN A 178 8.22 -1.28 1.67
C ASN A 178 6.72 -1.03 1.76
N LEU A 179 6.00 -1.93 2.43
CA LEU A 179 4.57 -1.86 2.68
C LEU A 179 4.36 -1.59 4.17
N SER A 180 3.53 -0.61 4.49
CA SER A 180 3.15 -0.30 5.87
C SER A 180 1.68 0.07 5.96
N LEU A 181 0.99 -0.49 6.95
CA LEU A 181 -0.37 -0.14 7.28
C LEU A 181 -0.48 0.04 8.79
N ARG A 182 -0.96 1.22 9.18
CA ARG A 182 -1.17 1.62 10.57
C ARG A 182 -2.64 1.83 10.82
N ASP A 183 -3.15 1.18 11.85
CA ASP A 183 -4.38 1.59 12.49
C ASP A 183 -4.06 2.77 13.42
N VAL A 184 -4.47 3.96 13.01
CA VAL A 184 -4.20 5.20 13.74
C VAL A 184 -5.00 5.25 15.04
N THR A 185 -6.17 4.64 15.07
CA THR A 185 -7.09 4.62 16.22
C THR A 185 -6.57 3.71 17.31
N GLN A 186 -6.16 2.51 16.93
CA GLN A 186 -5.64 1.50 17.85
C GLN A 186 -4.13 1.62 18.10
N ASN A 187 -3.45 2.47 17.34
CA ASN A 187 -1.99 2.68 17.39
C ASN A 187 -1.19 1.38 17.19
N THR A 188 -1.67 0.53 16.29
CA THR A 188 -1.01 -0.72 15.85
C THR A 188 -0.53 -0.56 14.42
N THR A 189 0.59 -1.20 14.09
CA THR A 189 1.21 -1.09 12.77
C THR A 189 1.69 -2.46 12.30
N PHE A 190 1.38 -2.78 11.05
CA PHE A 190 2.01 -3.84 10.29
C PHE A 190 2.95 -3.22 9.26
N ALA A 191 4.15 -3.79 9.10
CA ALA A 191 5.07 -3.39 8.06
C ALA A 191 5.85 -4.61 7.54
N THR A 192 6.11 -4.64 6.24
CA THR A 192 6.91 -5.66 5.59
C THR A 192 7.65 -5.08 4.39
N ARG A 193 8.74 -5.73 3.98
CA ARG A 193 9.47 -5.41 2.76
C ARG A 193 9.47 -6.62 1.86
N ILE A 194 9.12 -6.43 0.60
CA ILE A 194 8.94 -7.51 -0.38
C ILE A 194 9.75 -7.25 -1.64
N ASP A 195 10.22 -8.35 -2.23
CA ASP A 195 10.90 -8.37 -3.52
C ASP A 195 9.91 -8.75 -4.61
N TYR A 196 9.48 -7.76 -5.38
CA TYR A 196 8.44 -7.92 -6.38
C TYR A 196 8.63 -6.98 -7.59
N PRO A 197 8.90 -7.53 -8.80
CA PRO A 197 8.98 -6.73 -10.02
C PRO A 197 7.69 -5.98 -10.30
N SER A 198 7.79 -4.66 -10.44
CA SER A 198 6.66 -3.81 -10.79
C SER A 198 6.99 -3.01 -12.05
N SER A 199 6.01 -2.91 -12.96
CA SER A 199 6.04 -1.96 -14.08
C SER A 199 5.91 -0.49 -13.65
N GLN A 200 5.76 -0.19 -12.36
CA GLN A 200 5.68 1.16 -11.78
C GLN A 200 4.61 2.02 -12.47
N ILE A 201 3.44 1.44 -12.71
CA ILE A 201 2.30 2.04 -13.40
C ILE A 201 1.01 1.56 -12.72
N PHE A 202 -0.05 2.38 -12.80
CA PHE A 202 -1.33 2.15 -12.14
C PHE A 202 -1.20 2.19 -10.62
N ALA A 203 -1.22 3.40 -10.05
CA ALA A 203 -1.33 3.56 -8.60
C ALA A 203 -2.81 3.57 -8.20
N ASP A 204 -3.21 2.62 -7.38
CA ASP A 204 -4.60 2.23 -7.16
C ASP A 204 -5.11 2.59 -5.76
N PHE A 205 -6.40 2.92 -5.66
CA PHE A 205 -7.16 3.19 -4.43
C PHE A 205 -8.54 2.55 -4.57
N ILE A 206 -8.72 1.35 -4.03
CA ILE A 206 -9.79 0.43 -4.49
C ILE A 206 -10.57 -0.17 -3.32
N VAL A 207 -11.88 -0.33 -3.55
CA VAL A 207 -12.72 -1.32 -2.88
C VAL A 207 -13.00 -2.45 -3.87
N GLU A 208 -12.79 -3.69 -3.44
CA GLU A 208 -12.81 -4.88 -4.28
C GLU A 208 -13.79 -5.95 -3.79
N ASP A 209 -14.49 -6.57 -4.75
CA ASP A 209 -15.14 -7.88 -4.60
C ASP A 209 -14.15 -8.99 -5.02
N PRO A 210 -13.52 -9.68 -4.05
CA PRO A 210 -12.39 -10.56 -4.32
C PRO A 210 -12.82 -11.92 -4.92
N HIS A 211 -11.92 -12.51 -5.70
CA HIS A 211 -12.04 -13.89 -6.15
C HIS A 211 -11.94 -14.89 -4.99
N LEU A 212 -12.70 -15.98 -5.11
CA LEU A 212 -12.66 -17.11 -4.20
C LEU A 212 -11.34 -17.88 -4.36
N ASN A 213 -10.39 -17.63 -3.44
CA ASN A 213 -9.11 -18.36 -3.32
C ASN A 213 -8.35 -18.48 -4.64
N SER A 214 -8.32 -17.41 -5.44
CA SER A 214 -7.73 -17.40 -6.77
C SER A 214 -7.31 -15.97 -7.16
N THR A 215 -6.30 -15.84 -8.01
CA THR A 215 -5.98 -14.57 -8.71
C THR A 215 -6.44 -14.59 -10.18
N GLU A 216 -7.08 -15.67 -10.62
CA GLU A 216 -7.56 -15.83 -11.99
C GLU A 216 -8.82 -15.00 -12.23
N LEU A 217 -8.83 -14.17 -13.27
CA LEU A 217 -9.95 -13.27 -13.58
C LEU A 217 -11.28 -13.99 -13.82
N SER A 218 -11.24 -15.27 -14.22
CA SER A 218 -12.42 -16.10 -14.49
C SER A 218 -12.92 -16.88 -13.27
N ALA A 219 -12.24 -16.80 -12.13
CA ALA A 219 -12.64 -17.53 -10.94
C ALA A 219 -13.98 -17.00 -10.38
N PRO A 220 -14.71 -17.83 -9.62
CA PRO A 220 -15.87 -17.36 -8.86
C PRO A 220 -15.48 -16.27 -7.86
N LEU A 221 -16.40 -15.37 -7.55
CA LEU A 221 -16.24 -14.37 -6.49
C LEU A 221 -16.76 -14.90 -5.17
N TYR A 222 -16.26 -14.33 -4.08
CA TYR A 222 -16.98 -14.41 -2.81
C TYR A 222 -18.33 -13.70 -2.93
N PRO A 223 -19.32 -14.02 -2.08
CA PRO A 223 -20.46 -13.13 -1.90
C PRO A 223 -19.96 -11.74 -1.48
N PHE A 224 -20.34 -10.69 -2.19
CA PHE A 224 -19.87 -9.35 -1.87
C PHE A 224 -20.49 -8.82 -0.57
N GLN A 225 -19.68 -8.27 0.33
CA GLN A 225 -20.17 -7.56 1.52
C GLN A 225 -20.84 -6.25 1.14
N ARG A 226 -21.92 -5.90 1.86
CA ARG A 226 -22.54 -4.59 1.76
C ARG A 226 -21.89 -3.62 2.74
N PHE A 227 -21.66 -2.41 2.30
CA PHE A 227 -21.26 -1.28 3.13
C PHE A 227 -22.10 -0.05 2.77
N THR A 228 -21.99 1.05 3.50
CA THR A 228 -22.62 2.31 3.06
C THR A 228 -21.66 3.08 2.16
N SER A 229 -20.46 3.36 2.68
CA SER A 229 -19.40 4.02 1.95
C SER A 229 -18.03 3.73 2.54
N VAL A 230 -16.99 3.76 1.71
CA VAL A 230 -15.57 3.80 2.13
C VAL A 230 -15.00 5.14 1.71
N SER A 231 -14.48 5.93 2.65
CA SER A 231 -13.95 7.25 2.38
C SER A 231 -12.42 7.24 2.36
N PHE A 232 -11.82 7.48 1.20
CA PHE A 232 -10.38 7.67 1.06
C PHE A 232 -10.03 9.16 1.22
N THR A 233 -8.98 9.45 1.99
CA THR A 233 -8.45 10.82 2.20
C THR A 233 -6.94 10.81 2.17
N GLY A 234 -6.31 11.95 1.86
CA GLY A 234 -4.85 12.01 1.76
C GLY A 234 -4.28 11.10 0.68
N ALA A 235 -5.08 10.80 -0.36
CA ALA A 235 -4.72 9.89 -1.44
C ALA A 235 -3.69 10.54 -2.36
N GLN A 236 -2.49 9.96 -2.41
CA GLN A 236 -1.36 10.54 -3.13
C GLN A 236 -0.53 9.46 -3.82
N VAL A 237 0.12 9.85 -4.92
CA VAL A 237 1.04 9.02 -5.69
C VAL A 237 2.42 9.67 -5.67
N HIS A 238 3.44 8.89 -5.36
CA HIS A 238 4.84 9.30 -5.35
C HIS A 238 5.44 9.01 -6.73
N TYR A 239 5.97 10.06 -7.37
CA TYR A 239 6.80 9.97 -8.57
C TYR A 239 8.22 10.49 -8.25
N ALA A 240 9.13 10.44 -9.20
CA ALA A 240 10.52 10.91 -9.00
C ALA A 240 10.64 12.37 -8.55
N ASP A 241 9.66 13.21 -8.85
CA ASP A 241 9.58 14.62 -8.48
C ASP A 241 8.81 14.89 -7.18
N GLY A 242 8.33 13.84 -6.50
CA GLY A 242 7.69 13.92 -5.18
C GLY A 242 6.26 13.37 -5.13
N TRP A 243 5.56 13.67 -4.04
CA TRP A 243 4.18 13.26 -3.81
C TRP A 243 3.19 14.19 -4.52
N HIS A 244 2.27 13.60 -5.28
CA HIS A 244 1.21 14.32 -5.99
C HIS A 244 -0.16 13.86 -5.48
N SER A 245 -1.02 14.83 -5.16
CA SER A 245 -2.41 14.57 -4.81
C SER A 245 -3.18 14.03 -6.01
N ILE A 246 -4.08 13.06 -5.81
CA ILE A 246 -4.85 12.46 -6.90
C ILE A 246 -5.70 13.47 -7.68
N GLY A 247 -6.09 14.58 -7.07
CA GLY A 247 -6.81 15.67 -7.74
C GLY A 247 -5.98 16.45 -8.77
N ALA A 248 -4.65 16.35 -8.70
CA ALA A 248 -3.73 16.95 -9.66
C ALA A 248 -3.29 15.97 -10.76
N LEU A 249 -3.74 14.71 -10.71
CA LEU A 249 -3.34 13.65 -11.63
C LEU A 249 -4.48 13.25 -12.56
N PRO A 250 -4.18 12.79 -13.78
CA PRO A 250 -5.18 12.19 -14.66
C PRO A 250 -5.60 10.82 -14.15
N MET A 251 -6.64 10.80 -13.31
CA MET A 251 -7.16 9.57 -12.69
C MET A 251 -8.21 8.88 -13.55
N LEU A 252 -8.12 7.56 -13.66
CA LEU A 252 -9.18 6.71 -14.19
C LEU A 252 -10.11 6.29 -13.05
N GLN A 253 -11.38 6.65 -13.16
CA GLN A 253 -12.45 6.25 -12.26
C GLN A 253 -12.98 4.87 -12.66
N ILE A 254 -13.02 3.94 -11.72
CA ILE A 254 -13.46 2.57 -11.94
C ILE A 254 -14.77 2.37 -11.17
N SER A 255 -15.85 2.02 -11.87
CA SER A 255 -17.12 1.61 -11.25
C SER A 255 -17.28 0.09 -11.31
N MET A 256 -17.80 -0.49 -10.25
CA MET A 256 -18.01 -1.93 -10.15
C MET A 256 -19.39 -2.32 -10.69
N LEU A 257 -19.42 -3.16 -11.72
CA LEU A 257 -20.63 -3.68 -12.35
C LEU A 257 -20.65 -5.20 -12.33
N GLN A 258 -21.72 -5.77 -11.79
CA GLN A 258 -21.95 -7.22 -11.79
C GLN A 258 -23.23 -7.53 -12.54
N LYS A 259 -23.14 -8.42 -13.53
CA LYS A 259 -24.28 -8.81 -14.39
C LYS A 259 -25.00 -7.58 -14.99
N GLY A 260 -24.22 -6.56 -15.38
CA GLY A 260 -24.72 -5.31 -15.97
C GLY A 260 -25.37 -4.35 -14.97
N LYS A 261 -25.33 -4.62 -13.66
CA LYS A 261 -25.80 -3.71 -12.62
C LYS A 261 -24.64 -3.09 -11.88
N MET A 262 -24.67 -1.79 -11.67
CA MET A 262 -23.73 -1.10 -10.78
C MET A 262 -23.95 -1.61 -9.36
N VAL A 263 -22.89 -2.08 -8.71
CA VAL A 263 -22.89 -2.58 -7.33
C VAL A 263 -22.09 -1.69 -6.39
N ALA A 264 -21.06 -1.00 -6.90
CA ALA A 264 -20.34 0.03 -6.17
C ALA A 264 -19.71 1.05 -7.13
N TYR A 265 -19.65 2.32 -6.75
CA TYR A 265 -19.01 3.36 -7.55
C TYR A 265 -18.30 4.41 -6.69
N PRO A 266 -17.14 4.92 -7.11
CA PRO A 266 -16.53 6.09 -6.50
C PRO A 266 -17.30 7.35 -6.87
N LYS A 267 -17.55 8.21 -5.88
CA LYS A 267 -17.87 9.62 -6.12
C LYS A 267 -16.66 10.33 -6.71
N ASP A 268 -16.96 11.47 -7.30
CA ASP A 268 -16.03 12.46 -7.78
C ASP A 268 -14.95 12.80 -6.75
N ILE A 269 -13.71 13.04 -7.21
CA ILE A 269 -12.62 13.48 -6.33
C ILE A 269 -12.97 14.85 -5.76
N ALA A 270 -13.10 14.91 -4.44
CA ALA A 270 -13.09 16.15 -3.69
C ALA A 270 -11.63 16.58 -3.49
N LEU A 271 -11.26 17.66 -4.16
CA LEU A 271 -9.90 18.18 -4.16
C LEU A 271 -9.42 18.54 -2.74
N PRO A 272 -8.13 18.33 -2.44
CA PRO A 272 -7.10 17.87 -3.37
C PRO A 272 -7.02 16.35 -3.54
N ASP A 273 -7.46 15.55 -2.57
CA ASP A 273 -7.02 14.16 -2.44
C ASP A 273 -8.01 13.21 -1.75
N SER A 274 -9.31 13.49 -1.85
CA SER A 274 -10.35 12.67 -1.20
C SER A 274 -11.44 12.22 -2.15
N PHE A 275 -12.01 11.05 -1.89
CA PHE A 275 -13.20 10.54 -2.56
C PHE A 275 -13.87 9.47 -1.70
N SER A 276 -15.09 9.06 -2.04
CA SER A 276 -15.73 7.94 -1.36
C SER A 276 -16.27 6.93 -2.38
N VAL A 277 -16.08 5.64 -2.10
CA VAL A 277 -16.76 4.56 -2.81
C VAL A 277 -18.10 4.29 -2.13
N ILE A 278 -19.18 4.27 -2.90
CA ILE A 278 -20.54 4.00 -2.44
C ILE A 278 -20.95 2.62 -2.92
N HIS A 279 -21.38 1.74 -2.02
CA HIS A 279 -22.06 0.51 -2.40
C HIS A 279 -23.51 0.85 -2.74
N THR A 280 -24.02 0.37 -3.86
CA THR A 280 -25.43 0.54 -4.20
C THR A 280 -26.23 -0.44 -3.36
N SER A 281 -26.94 0.06 -2.34
CA SER A 281 -27.95 -0.74 -1.65
C SER A 281 -29.01 -1.19 -2.67
N SER A 282 -29.02 -2.48 -2.99
CA SER A 282 -30.13 -3.13 -3.72
C SER A 282 -31.28 -3.44 -2.77
#